data_AF-A0A662TQU8-F1
#
_entry.id   AF-A0A662TQU8-F1
#
_cell.length_a   1.000
_cell.length_b   1.000
_cell.length_c   1.000
_cell.angle_alpha   90.00
_cell.angle_beta   90.00
_cell.angle_gamma   90.00
#
_symmetry.space_group_name_H-M   'P 1'
#
loop_
_entity.id
_entity.type
_entity.pdbx_description
1 polymer ?
#
loop_
_entity_poly.entity_id
_entity_poly.type
_entity_poly.pdbx_seq_one_letter_code
_entity_poly.pdbx_strand_id
1 'polypeptide(L)'
;MFKIVEVSDVIRIPPSMFGGDLEKVVKSLLKENYEDSVYEDLGYVIKVLDFDFNPVGKLVPSDGGSYHEVKFRLLVFTPELHELVEGEVVEVESFGCFVRVGPIDALLHVSQITDDYMSFNEVEGTLIGKESHKVIRKSDIVRARIVAVSIGKGGVGDKVGITTRQPFLGKLEWIEEEVKKSRRS
;
A
#
# COMPACT_ATOMS: atom_id res chain seq x y z
N MET A 1 -5.42 4.81 -1.22
CA MET A 1 -5.60 5.93 -0.26
C MET A 1 -5.30 5.54 1.19
N PHE A 2 -4.74 6.47 1.98
CA PHE A 2 -4.61 6.32 3.43
C PHE A 2 -5.91 6.72 4.13
N LYS A 3 -6.37 5.91 5.08
CA LYS A 3 -7.58 6.14 5.88
C LYS A 3 -7.30 5.88 7.35
N ILE A 4 -8.02 6.59 8.21
CA ILE A 4 -8.09 6.27 9.64
C ILE A 4 -9.42 5.54 9.84
N VAL A 5 -9.36 4.33 10.37
CA VAL A 5 -10.54 3.49 10.62
C VAL A 5 -10.63 3.20 12.11
N GLU A 6 -11.84 3.32 12.66
CA GLU A 6 -12.13 2.95 14.04
C GLU A 6 -12.63 1.50 14.06
N VAL A 7 -12.00 0.67 14.88
CA VAL A 7 -12.32 -0.75 15.04
C VAL A 7 -12.66 -1.03 16.50
N SER A 8 -13.67 -1.86 16.72
CA SER A 8 -14.02 -2.39 18.04
C SER A 8 -13.81 -3.91 18.01
N ASP A 9 -12.97 -4.41 18.91
CA ASP A 9 -12.66 -5.84 19.00
C ASP A 9 -12.48 -6.29 20.45
N VAL A 10 -12.42 -7.60 20.67
CA VAL A 10 -12.19 -8.21 21.98
C VAL A 10 -10.81 -8.87 22.00
N ILE A 11 -9.90 -8.34 22.81
CA ILE A 11 -8.55 -8.88 22.95
C ILE A 11 -8.52 -9.86 24.12
N ARG A 12 -7.94 -11.03 23.85
CA ARG A 12 -7.62 -12.02 24.87
C ARG A 12 -6.23 -11.76 25.44
N ILE A 13 -6.13 -11.56 26.74
CA ILE A 13 -4.88 -11.45 27.48
C ILE A 13 -4.55 -12.81 28.11
N PRO A 14 -3.42 -13.43 27.75
CA PRO A 14 -2.99 -14.69 28.33
C PRO A 14 -2.63 -14.55 29.83
N PRO A 15 -2.82 -15.61 30.65
CA PRO A 15 -2.43 -15.61 32.07
C PRO A 15 -0.96 -15.29 32.32
N SER A 16 -0.09 -15.64 31.38
CA SER A 16 1.35 -15.36 31.46
C SER A 16 1.70 -13.87 31.44
N MET A 17 0.78 -13.03 30.95
CA MET A 17 0.95 -11.58 30.90
C MET A 17 0.24 -10.85 32.06
N PHE A 18 -0.33 -11.60 33.00
CA PHE A 18 -0.99 -11.03 34.18
C PHE A 18 0.03 -10.44 35.15
N GLY A 19 -0.40 -9.44 35.93
CA GLY A 19 0.43 -8.72 36.90
C GLY A 19 1.27 -7.58 36.31
N GLY A 20 1.31 -7.45 34.99
CA GLY A 20 1.87 -6.29 34.29
C GLY A 20 0.91 -5.09 34.24
N ASP A 21 1.42 -3.99 33.68
CA ASP A 21 0.61 -2.81 33.34
C ASP A 21 -0.31 -3.14 32.16
N LEU A 22 -1.63 -3.14 32.42
CA LEU A 22 -2.65 -3.56 31.48
C LEU A 22 -2.62 -2.75 30.18
N GLU A 23 -2.34 -1.46 30.26
CA GLU A 23 -2.26 -0.59 29.09
C GLU A 23 -1.09 -1.00 28.17
N LYS A 24 0.05 -1.34 28.76
CA LYS A 24 1.22 -1.82 28.00
C LYS A 24 0.96 -3.18 27.36
N VAL A 25 0.31 -4.08 28.08
CA VAL A 25 -0.02 -5.42 27.58
C VAL A 25 -1.00 -5.32 26.40
N VAL A 26 -2.08 -4.56 26.54
CA VAL A 26 -3.07 -4.33 25.47
C VAL A 26 -2.41 -3.68 24.25
N LYS A 27 -1.55 -2.67 24.46
CA LYS A 27 -0.81 -2.03 23.38
C LYS A 27 0.09 -3.01 22.62
N SER A 28 0.80 -3.89 23.31
CA SER A 28 1.66 -4.88 22.68
C SER A 28 0.85 -5.90 21.87
N LEU A 29 -0.25 -6.39 22.43
CA LEU A 29 -1.15 -7.34 21.74
C LEU A 29 -1.81 -6.72 20.51
N LEU A 30 -2.26 -5.46 20.60
CA LEU A 30 -2.81 -4.73 19.44
C LEU A 30 -1.79 -4.62 18.32
N LYS A 31 -0.53 -4.33 18.65
CA LYS A 31 0.53 -4.23 17.65
C LYS A 31 0.80 -5.57 16.99
N GLU A 32 0.96 -6.63 17.78
CA GLU A 32 1.26 -7.97 17.29
C GLU A 32 0.12 -8.54 16.43
N ASN A 33 -1.14 -8.26 16.79
CA ASN A 33 -2.30 -8.80 16.09
C ASN A 33 -2.68 -8.02 14.82
N TYR A 34 -2.39 -6.72 14.75
CA TYR A 34 -2.91 -5.83 13.70
C TYR A 34 -1.86 -5.13 12.85
N GLU A 35 -0.68 -4.76 13.40
CA GLU A 35 0.34 -4.10 12.58
C GLU A 35 0.85 -5.07 11.50
N ASP A 36 1.20 -4.54 10.33
CA ASP A 36 1.69 -5.28 9.16
C ASP A 36 0.73 -6.37 8.62
N SER A 37 -0.53 -6.35 9.05
CA SER A 37 -1.57 -7.29 8.59
C SER A 37 -2.39 -6.71 7.43
N VAL A 38 -2.89 -7.60 6.57
CA VAL A 38 -3.73 -7.23 5.42
C VAL A 38 -5.10 -7.88 5.58
N TYR A 39 -6.15 -7.06 5.59
CA TYR A 39 -7.54 -7.52 5.65
C TYR A 39 -8.28 -7.11 4.37
N GLU A 40 -9.18 -7.96 3.86
CA GLU A 40 -9.94 -7.67 2.63
C GLU A 40 -10.80 -6.40 2.78
N ASP A 41 -11.41 -6.20 3.95
CA ASP A 41 -12.31 -5.07 4.22
C ASP A 41 -11.58 -3.77 4.60
N LEU A 42 -10.40 -3.87 5.24
CA LEU A 42 -9.65 -2.71 5.74
C LEU A 42 -8.48 -2.30 4.84
N GLY A 43 -7.91 -3.24 4.09
CA GLY A 43 -6.64 -3.08 3.37
C GLY A 43 -5.42 -3.36 4.25
N TYR A 44 -4.32 -2.68 3.94
CA TYR A 44 -3.04 -2.81 4.63
C TYR A 44 -3.05 -2.01 5.92
N VAL A 45 -2.88 -2.67 7.07
CA VAL A 45 -2.78 -2.00 8.36
C VAL A 45 -1.33 -1.59 8.59
N ILE A 46 -1.10 -0.28 8.65
CA ILE A 46 0.24 0.28 8.82
C ILE A 46 0.57 0.43 10.30
N LYS A 47 -0.38 0.97 11.07
CA LYS A 47 -0.10 1.31 12.46
C LYS A 47 -1.36 1.45 13.31
N VAL A 48 -1.26 1.04 14.57
CA VAL A 48 -2.26 1.39 15.59
C VAL A 48 -1.93 2.78 16.13
N LEU A 49 -2.85 3.74 15.97
CA LEU A 49 -2.63 5.13 16.39
C LEU A 49 -2.86 5.29 17.90
N ASP A 50 -4.04 4.90 18.35
CA ASP A 50 -4.52 5.02 19.71
C ASP A 50 -5.59 3.97 19.98
N PHE A 51 -5.78 3.69 21.27
CA PHE A 51 -6.73 2.71 21.75
C PHE A 51 -7.32 3.16 23.07
N ASP A 52 -8.56 2.75 23.29
CA ASP A 52 -9.31 2.84 24.53
C ASP A 52 -9.81 1.45 24.85
N PHE A 53 -9.79 1.06 26.13
CA PHE A 53 -10.17 -0.30 26.52
C PHE A 53 -10.91 -0.32 27.84
N ASN A 54 -11.79 -1.31 27.99
CA ASN A 54 -12.43 -1.54 29.26
C ASN A 54 -11.47 -2.29 30.21
N PRO A 55 -11.08 -1.70 31.35
CA PRO A 55 -10.20 -2.38 32.31
C PRO A 55 -10.87 -3.60 32.94
N VAL A 56 -12.20 -3.67 32.93
CA VAL A 56 -12.95 -4.83 33.41
C VAL A 56 -13.06 -5.87 32.29
N GLY A 57 -12.20 -6.89 32.36
CA GLY A 57 -12.24 -8.03 31.46
C GLY A 57 -13.25 -9.10 31.89
N LYS A 58 -13.69 -9.91 30.94
CA LYS A 58 -14.56 -11.09 31.16
C LYS A 58 -13.70 -12.36 31.15
N LEU A 59 -14.02 -13.31 32.01
CA LEU A 59 -13.41 -14.65 32.02
C LEU A 59 -14.38 -15.63 31.38
N VAL A 60 -13.87 -16.48 30.49
CA VAL A 60 -14.66 -17.53 29.83
C VAL A 60 -14.35 -18.87 30.50
N PRO A 61 -15.36 -19.69 30.86
CA PRO A 61 -15.11 -21.01 31.42
C PRO A 61 -14.21 -21.85 30.50
N SER A 62 -13.26 -22.57 31.09
CA SER A 62 -12.26 -23.39 30.37
C SER A 62 -11.15 -22.62 29.62
N ASP A 63 -11.14 -21.28 29.67
CA ASP A 63 -9.99 -20.46 29.25
C ASP A 63 -9.48 -19.62 30.43
N GLY A 64 -8.19 -19.72 30.73
CA GLY A 64 -7.56 -18.93 31.79
C GLY A 64 -7.37 -17.44 31.42
N GLY A 65 -7.50 -17.07 30.15
CA GLY A 65 -7.29 -15.70 29.68
C GLY A 65 -8.42 -14.74 30.05
N SER A 66 -8.09 -13.45 30.19
CA SER A 66 -9.07 -12.38 30.35
C SER A 66 -9.38 -11.70 29.02
N TYR A 67 -10.66 -11.46 28.75
CA TYR A 67 -11.14 -10.87 27.51
C TYR A 67 -11.57 -9.43 27.74
N HIS A 68 -10.94 -8.49 27.05
CA HIS A 68 -11.19 -7.06 27.21
C HIS A 68 -11.75 -6.49 25.91
N GLU A 69 -12.83 -5.71 26.02
CA GLU A 69 -13.36 -4.93 24.90
C GLU A 69 -12.45 -3.71 24.66
N VAL A 70 -11.98 -3.56 23.43
CA VAL A 70 -11.02 -2.53 23.01
C VAL A 70 -11.56 -1.82 21.79
N LYS A 71 -11.48 -0.49 21.81
CA LYS A 71 -11.75 0.39 20.66
C LYS A 71 -10.47 1.06 20.26
N PHE A 72 -10.09 0.99 19.01
CA PHE A 72 -8.80 1.52 18.56
C PHE A 72 -8.90 2.07 17.15
N ARG A 73 -8.00 3.01 16.83
CA ARG A 73 -7.92 3.61 15.50
C ARG A 73 -6.69 3.09 14.78
N LEU A 74 -6.91 2.64 13.55
CA LEU A 74 -5.89 2.11 12.66
C LEU A 74 -5.61 3.11 11.56
N LEU A 75 -4.32 3.33 11.27
CA LEU A 75 -3.88 3.90 10.00
C LEU A 75 -3.81 2.76 8.99
N VAL A 76 -4.70 2.78 8.00
CA VAL A 76 -4.77 1.78 6.95
C VAL A 76 -4.49 2.40 5.59
N PHE A 77 -3.97 1.60 4.68
CA PHE A 77 -3.83 1.95 3.27
C PHE A 77 -4.64 0.98 2.43
N THR A 78 -5.57 1.50 1.66
CA THR A 78 -6.43 0.71 0.77
C THR A 78 -6.27 1.27 -0.65
N PRO A 79 -5.66 0.54 -1.59
CA PRO A 79 -5.61 0.99 -2.98
C PRO A 79 -7.01 0.92 -3.60
N GLU A 80 -7.49 2.02 -4.17
CA GLU A 80 -8.79 2.08 -4.82
C GLU A 80 -8.65 1.97 -6.34
N LEU A 81 -9.62 1.29 -6.96
CA LEU A 81 -9.63 1.13 -8.41
C LEU A 81 -9.90 2.48 -9.07
N HIS A 82 -9.12 2.80 -10.12
CA HIS A 82 -9.08 4.11 -10.79
C HIS A 82 -8.50 5.27 -9.97
N GLU A 83 -7.92 5.04 -8.80
CA GLU A 83 -7.23 6.07 -8.03
C GLU A 83 -5.99 6.59 -8.77
N LEU A 84 -5.76 7.90 -8.72
CA LEU A 84 -4.52 8.53 -9.19
C LEU A 84 -3.50 8.50 -8.06
N VAL A 85 -2.32 7.97 -8.35
CA VAL A 85 -1.25 7.79 -7.39
C VAL A 85 0.05 8.31 -7.95
N GLU A 86 0.89 8.84 -7.06
CA GLU A 86 2.27 9.20 -7.37
C GLU A 86 3.20 8.29 -6.57
N GLY A 87 4.26 7.83 -7.21
CA GLY A 87 5.18 6.89 -6.61
C GLY A 87 6.57 6.93 -7.24
N GLU A 88 7.53 6.39 -6.50
CA GLU A 88 8.92 6.25 -6.96
C GLU A 88 9.12 4.88 -7.61
N VAL A 89 9.78 4.84 -8.76
CA VAL A 89 10.19 3.59 -9.40
C VAL A 89 11.29 2.93 -8.56
N VAL A 90 11.00 1.79 -7.93
CA VAL A 90 11.96 1.07 -7.09
C VAL A 90 12.80 0.08 -7.88
N GLU A 91 12.22 -0.50 -8.92
CA GLU A 91 12.85 -1.54 -9.73
C GLU A 91 12.33 -1.48 -11.16
N VAL A 92 13.21 -1.79 -12.11
CA VAL A 92 12.91 -1.78 -13.54
C VAL A 92 13.35 -3.12 -14.09
N GLU A 93 12.43 -3.77 -14.79
CA GLU A 93 12.57 -5.11 -15.34
C GLU A 93 12.21 -5.12 -16.82
N SER A 94 12.54 -6.21 -17.50
CA SER A 94 12.22 -6.38 -18.92
C SER A 94 10.72 -6.32 -19.25
N PHE A 95 9.86 -6.68 -18.30
CA PHE A 95 8.40 -6.72 -18.47
C PHE A 95 7.67 -5.48 -17.92
N GLY A 96 8.38 -4.54 -17.29
CA GLY A 96 7.77 -3.37 -16.66
C GLY A 96 8.62 -2.76 -15.57
N CYS A 97 8.02 -1.95 -14.72
CA CYS A 97 8.68 -1.43 -13.53
C CYS A 97 7.78 -1.51 -12.30
N PHE A 98 8.39 -1.63 -11.13
CA PHE A 98 7.72 -1.57 -9.85
C PHE A 98 7.78 -0.15 -9.32
N VAL A 99 6.61 0.39 -9.00
CA VAL A 99 6.44 1.74 -8.48
C VAL A 99 5.94 1.63 -7.05
N ARG A 100 6.69 2.16 -6.11
CA ARG A 100 6.28 2.22 -4.71
C ARG A 100 5.18 3.25 -4.53
N VAL A 101 4.02 2.78 -4.09
CA VAL A 101 2.84 3.60 -3.79
C VAL A 101 2.42 3.33 -2.36
N GLY A 102 2.91 4.17 -1.43
CA GLY A 102 2.67 3.98 0.00
C GLY A 102 3.39 2.74 0.54
N PRO A 103 2.69 1.80 1.23
CA PRO A 103 3.30 0.60 1.79
C PRO A 103 3.46 -0.55 0.78
N ILE A 104 3.00 -0.39 -0.47
CA ILE A 104 3.00 -1.44 -1.49
C ILE A 104 3.81 -1.05 -2.72
N ASP A 105 4.29 -2.05 -3.44
CA ASP A 105 4.91 -1.88 -4.74
C ASP A 105 3.91 -2.30 -5.83
N ALA A 106 3.51 -1.36 -6.68
CA ALA A 106 2.58 -1.57 -7.78
C ALA A 106 3.33 -1.87 -9.08
N LEU A 107 2.80 -2.80 -9.87
CA LEU A 107 3.37 -3.18 -11.16
C LEU A 107 2.85 -2.27 -12.28
N LEU A 108 3.77 -1.57 -12.95
CA LEU A 108 3.54 -0.89 -14.21
C LEU A 108 4.08 -1.78 -15.34
N HIS A 109 3.18 -2.49 -16.01
CA HIS A 109 3.55 -3.35 -17.13
C HIS A 109 4.06 -2.52 -18.32
N VAL A 110 5.03 -3.05 -19.07
CA VAL A 110 5.69 -2.34 -20.19
C VAL A 110 4.71 -1.76 -21.22
N SER A 111 3.61 -2.46 -21.49
CA SER A 111 2.56 -2.02 -22.43
C SER A 111 1.65 -0.91 -21.90
N GLN A 112 1.77 -0.57 -20.62
CA GLN A 112 0.99 0.45 -19.92
C GLN A 112 1.82 1.70 -19.58
N ILE A 113 3.10 1.73 -19.96
CA ILE A 113 4.02 2.85 -19.69
C ILE A 113 3.70 4.04 -20.61
N THR A 114 3.71 3.83 -21.93
CA THR A 114 3.45 4.87 -22.93
C THR A 114 2.94 4.21 -24.21
N ASP A 115 2.45 5.01 -25.15
CA ASP A 115 2.00 4.60 -26.49
C ASP A 115 3.16 4.24 -27.45
N ASP A 116 4.26 3.69 -26.94
CA ASP A 116 5.48 3.40 -27.71
C ASP A 116 6.05 2.03 -27.29
N TYR A 117 6.85 1.42 -28.16
CA TYR A 117 7.58 0.20 -27.87
C TYR A 117 8.77 0.51 -26.96
N MET A 118 8.69 0.07 -25.70
CA MET A 118 9.82 0.18 -24.77
C MET A 118 10.82 -0.95 -25.00
N SER A 119 12.10 -0.59 -25.04
CA SER A 119 13.23 -1.51 -25.00
C SER A 119 13.88 -1.45 -23.63
N PHE A 120 14.18 -2.61 -23.05
CA PHE A 120 14.94 -2.70 -21.82
C PHE A 120 16.44 -2.64 -22.12
N ASN A 121 17.16 -1.77 -21.42
CA ASN A 121 18.61 -1.72 -21.41
C ASN A 121 19.13 -2.37 -20.13
N GLU A 122 19.64 -3.60 -20.23
CA GLU A 122 20.14 -4.39 -19.09
C GLU A 122 21.32 -3.72 -18.37
N VAL A 123 22.15 -2.98 -19.10
CA VAL A 123 23.37 -2.35 -18.53
C VAL A 123 23.01 -1.19 -17.62
N GLU A 124 22.00 -0.41 -17.99
CA GLU A 124 21.60 0.80 -17.26
C GLU A 124 20.38 0.57 -16.36
N GLY A 125 19.67 -0.57 -16.52
CA GLY A 125 18.44 -0.84 -15.79
C GLY A 125 17.32 0.14 -16.14
N THR A 126 17.20 0.49 -17.42
CA THR A 126 16.26 1.52 -17.90
C THR A 126 15.35 1.01 -19.00
N LEU A 127 14.13 1.51 -19.05
CA LEU A 127 13.20 1.32 -20.17
C LEU A 127 13.21 2.58 -21.05
N ILE A 128 13.51 2.38 -22.34
CA ILE A 128 13.66 3.45 -23.32
C ILE A 128 12.65 3.25 -24.45
N GLY A 129 11.88 4.30 -24.76
CA GLY A 129 10.99 4.31 -25.92
C GLY A 129 11.72 4.49 -27.23
N LYS A 130 11.36 3.67 -28.23
CA LYS A 130 11.99 3.68 -29.56
C LYS A 130 11.63 4.92 -30.37
N GLU A 131 10.38 5.37 -30.32
CA GLU A 131 9.90 6.53 -31.10
C GLU A 131 9.88 7.82 -30.28
N SER A 132 9.49 7.72 -29.02
CA SER A 132 9.32 8.86 -28.12
C SER A 132 10.61 9.30 -27.43
N HIS A 133 11.65 8.45 -27.44
CA HIS A 133 12.87 8.62 -26.65
C HIS A 133 12.63 8.87 -25.15
N LYS A 134 11.44 8.55 -24.65
CA LYS A 134 11.06 8.66 -23.25
C LYS A 134 11.81 7.57 -22.46
N VAL A 135 12.45 7.96 -21.35
CA VAL A 135 13.25 7.06 -20.51
C VAL A 135 12.66 6.97 -19.10
N ILE A 136 12.49 5.74 -18.61
CA ILE A 136 12.19 5.44 -17.20
C ILE A 136 13.37 4.68 -16.60
N ARG A 137 13.80 5.15 -15.42
CA ARG A 137 14.84 4.52 -14.62
C ARG A 137 14.40 4.38 -13.17
N LYS A 138 15.19 3.64 -12.40
CA LYS A 138 15.07 3.59 -10.95
C LYS A 138 15.15 5.00 -10.35
N SER A 139 14.34 5.25 -9.32
CA SER A 139 14.16 6.51 -8.61
C SER A 139 13.48 7.64 -9.38
N ASP A 140 12.96 7.39 -10.59
CA ASP A 140 12.08 8.34 -11.24
C ASP A 140 10.72 8.39 -10.52
N ILE A 141 10.13 9.58 -10.44
CA ILE A 141 8.79 9.78 -9.88
C ILE A 141 7.77 9.74 -11.02
N VAL A 142 6.78 8.86 -10.88
CA VAL A 142 5.71 8.66 -11.86
C VAL A 142 4.35 8.92 -11.23
N ARG A 143 3.47 9.53 -12.02
CA ARG A 143 2.05 9.63 -11.72
C ARG A 143 1.31 8.60 -12.56
N ALA A 144 0.61 7.69 -11.90
CA ALA A 144 -0.10 6.59 -12.53
C ALA A 144 -1.53 6.47 -12.01
N ARG A 145 -2.35 5.68 -12.70
CA ARG A 145 -3.69 5.32 -12.25
C ARG A 145 -3.74 3.83 -11.92
N ILE A 146 -4.36 3.47 -10.81
CA ILE A 146 -4.62 2.08 -10.44
C ILE A 146 -5.70 1.50 -11.37
N VAL A 147 -5.41 0.36 -12.00
CA VAL A 147 -6.34 -0.33 -12.93
C VAL A 147 -6.78 -1.69 -12.41
N ALA A 148 -5.96 -2.31 -11.56
CA ALA A 148 -6.27 -3.61 -10.98
C ALA A 148 -5.81 -3.63 -9.53
N VAL A 149 -6.69 -4.13 -8.65
CA VAL A 149 -6.40 -4.35 -7.24
C VAL A 149 -6.83 -5.76 -6.90
N SER A 150 -5.89 -6.57 -6.42
CA SER A 150 -6.16 -7.90 -5.88
C SER A 150 -5.49 -8.00 -4.52
N ILE A 151 -6.31 -7.89 -3.48
CA ILE A 151 -5.92 -8.02 -2.07
C ILE A 151 -6.53 -9.32 -1.54
N GLY A 152 -5.74 -10.13 -0.81
CA GLY A 152 -6.30 -11.19 0.04
C GLY A 152 -6.89 -12.44 -0.65
N LYS A 153 -6.76 -12.60 -1.97
CA LYS A 153 -7.27 -13.81 -2.66
C LYS A 153 -6.23 -14.94 -2.72
N GLY A 154 -6.25 -15.81 -1.71
CA GLY A 154 -5.88 -17.23 -1.87
C GLY A 154 -4.39 -17.54 -2.07
N GLY A 155 -3.50 -16.97 -1.25
CA GLY A 155 -2.10 -17.39 -1.17
C GLY A 155 -1.20 -16.91 -2.32
N VAL A 156 -1.75 -16.20 -3.30
CA VAL A 156 -0.98 -15.43 -4.28
C VAL A 156 -0.91 -14.02 -3.73
N GLY A 157 0.30 -13.55 -3.40
CA GLY A 157 0.53 -12.25 -2.79
C GLY A 157 -0.18 -11.10 -3.51
N ASP A 158 -0.41 -10.01 -2.79
CA ASP A 158 -1.21 -8.91 -3.27
C ASP A 158 -0.64 -8.31 -4.57
N LYS A 159 -1.52 -8.10 -5.56
CA LYS A 159 -1.14 -7.57 -6.88
C LYS A 159 -1.89 -6.29 -7.15
N VAL A 160 -1.15 -5.21 -7.33
CA VAL A 160 -1.69 -3.92 -7.77
C VAL A 160 -1.09 -3.57 -9.12
N GLY A 161 -1.97 -3.40 -10.11
CA GLY A 161 -1.61 -3.00 -11.46
C GLY A 161 -1.91 -1.52 -11.68
N ILE A 162 -0.95 -0.80 -12.26
CA ILE A 162 -1.08 0.63 -12.59
C ILE A 162 -0.85 0.88 -14.09
N THR A 163 -1.36 2.02 -14.57
CA THR A 163 -1.16 2.50 -15.96
C THR A 163 -0.75 3.96 -15.98
N THR A 164 0.10 4.33 -16.94
CA THR A 164 0.47 5.72 -17.25
C THR A 164 0.10 6.12 -18.68
N ARG A 165 -0.59 5.23 -19.41
CA ARG A 165 -1.00 5.43 -20.82
C ARG A 165 -2.27 6.29 -20.98
N GLN A 166 -2.47 7.25 -20.09
CA GLN A 166 -3.60 8.18 -20.16
C GLN A 166 -3.08 9.61 -20.15
N PRO A 167 -3.84 10.58 -20.68
CA PRO A 167 -3.44 11.99 -20.63
C PRO A 167 -3.13 12.42 -19.20
N PHE A 168 -2.08 13.24 -19.03
CA PHE A 168 -1.60 13.78 -17.76
C PHE A 168 -0.99 12.75 -16.78
N LEU A 169 -0.69 11.54 -17.25
CA LEU A 169 0.03 10.50 -16.50
C LEU A 169 1.42 10.22 -17.11
N GLY A 170 2.25 9.51 -16.36
CA GLY A 170 3.62 9.19 -16.71
C GLY A 170 4.62 9.82 -15.76
N LYS A 171 5.88 9.90 -16.21
CA LYS A 171 6.92 10.60 -15.46
C LYS A 171 6.56 12.08 -15.31
N LEU A 172 6.80 12.65 -14.13
CA LEU A 172 6.47 14.06 -13.85
C LEU A 172 7.07 15.02 -14.90
N GLU A 173 8.30 14.76 -15.34
CA GLU A 173 8.97 15.52 -16.41
C GLU A 173 8.16 15.53 -17.71
N TRP A 174 7.59 14.40 -18.12
CA TRP A 174 6.81 14.30 -19.36
C TRP A 174 5.50 15.08 -19.26
N ILE A 175 4.86 15.01 -18.09
CA ILE A 175 3.62 15.73 -17.82
C ILE A 175 3.86 17.24 -17.90
N GLU A 176 4.95 17.73 -17.31
CA GLU A 176 5.33 19.14 -17.39
C GLU A 176 5.56 19.62 -18.83
N GLU A 177 6.22 18.81 -19.66
CA GLU A 177 6.43 19.12 -21.07
C GLU A 177 5.13 19.18 -21.87
N GLU A 178 4.22 18.22 -21.65
CA GLU A 178 2.90 18.18 -22.29
C GLU A 178 2.04 19.39 -21.90
N VAL A 179 2.07 19.79 -20.62
CA VAL A 179 1.36 20.99 -20.12
C VAL A 179 1.97 22.29 -20.68
N LYS A 180 3.30 22.36 -20.82
CA LYS A 180 3.95 23.53 -21.44
C LYS A 180 3.62 23.66 -22.93
N LYS A 181 3.51 22.54 -23.66
CA LYS A 181 3.08 22.52 -25.06
C LYS A 181 1.63 22.97 -25.21
N SER A 182 0.71 22.47 -24.37
CA SER A 182 -0.71 22.82 -24.46
C SER A 182 -1.00 24.28 -24.10
N ARG A 183 -0.20 24.91 -23.23
CA ARG A 183 -0.32 26.35 -22.90
C ARG A 183 0.23 27.29 -23.97
N ARG A 184 1.01 26.79 -24.93
CA ARG A 184 1.61 27.61 -26.02
C ARG A 184 0.78 27.60 -27.31
N SER A 185 -0.21 26.70 -27.42
CA SER A 185 -1.24 26.71 -28.47
C SER A 185 -2.48 27.47 -28.00
#